data_AF-A0A2N3CB86-F1
#
_entry.id   AF-A0A2N3CB86-F1
#
_cell.length_a   1.000
_cell.length_b   1.000
_cell.length_c   1.000
_cell.angle_alpha   90.00
_cell.angle_beta   90.00
_cell.angle_gamma   90.00
#
_symmetry.space_group_name_H-M   'P 1'
#
loop_
_entity.id
_entity.type
_entity.pdbx_description
1 polymer ?
#
loop_
_entity_poly.entity_id
_entity_poly.type
_entity_poly.pdbx_seq_one_letter_code
_entity_poly.pdbx_strand_id
1 'polypeptide(L)'
;MTREVDERKKRAALRKLRRAALLAEQGLGPPLSDWEREFLEEVEGRIEKFGSAFADPMKGAQGEPLSSLQQAKLREIDKKARGKASRGFQNRKPMGMKRKPLPRDRDQEDAPESPEAETAPLSPPARSKPALVPASSLAPLEPGKVTRLRQTRPRLTVIEGGSKKTEN
;
A
#
# COMPACT_ATOMS: atom_id res chain seq x y z
N MET A 1 30.71 21.01 5.14
CA MET A 1 29.74 21.39 4.09
C MET A 1 28.34 21.17 4.64
N THR A 2 27.61 22.25 4.90
CA THR A 2 26.18 22.20 5.22
C THR A 2 25.42 21.97 3.92
N ARG A 3 24.52 20.98 3.86
CA ARG A 3 23.65 20.82 2.69
C ARG A 3 22.44 21.72 2.83
N GLU A 4 22.06 22.38 1.74
CA GLU A 4 20.72 22.96 1.61
C GLU A 4 19.72 21.81 1.48
N VAL A 5 19.17 21.40 2.62
CA VAL A 5 17.99 20.55 2.68
C VAL A 5 16.80 21.43 3.01
N ASP A 6 15.69 21.25 2.29
CA ASP A 6 14.46 21.98 2.55
C ASP A 6 14.09 21.91 4.05
N GLU A 7 13.94 23.08 4.69
CA GLU A 7 13.57 23.15 6.12
C GLU A 7 12.29 22.39 6.44
N ARG A 8 11.35 22.35 5.49
CA ARG A 8 10.12 21.56 5.59
C ARG A 8 10.41 20.07 5.73
N LYS A 9 11.35 19.55 4.94
CA LYS A 9 11.74 18.15 4.98
C LYS A 9 12.57 17.85 6.22
N LYS A 10 13.48 18.76 6.61
CA LYS A 10 14.22 18.69 7.89
C LYS A 10 13.24 18.54 9.07
N ARG A 11 12.28 19.45 9.19
CA ARG A 11 11.26 19.41 10.25
C ARG A 11 10.40 18.15 10.18
N ALA A 12 10.03 17.70 8.98
CA ALA A 12 9.28 16.46 8.81
C ALA A 12 10.07 15.22 9.26
N ALA A 13 11.38 15.18 9.00
CA ALA A 13 12.26 14.10 9.46
C ALA A 13 12.43 14.11 10.98
N LEU A 14 12.69 15.27 11.58
CA LEU A 14 12.76 15.42 13.05
C LEU A 14 11.46 14.98 13.72
N ARG A 15 10.29 15.33 13.17
CA ARG A 15 9.00 14.85 13.68
C ARG A 15 8.85 13.33 13.61
N LYS A 16 9.40 12.68 12.58
CA LYS A 16 9.38 11.21 12.45
C LYS A 16 10.30 10.55 13.49
N LEU A 17 11.51 11.07 13.68
CA LEU A 17 12.46 10.56 14.67
C LEU A 17 11.88 10.65 16.09
N ARG A 18 11.37 11.82 16.48
CA ARG A 18 10.72 12.03 17.78
C ARG A 18 9.49 11.14 17.96
N ARG A 19 8.70 10.95 16.90
CA ARG A 19 7.55 10.04 16.94
C ARG A 19 7.98 8.59 17.12
N ALA A 20 9.04 8.15 16.45
CA ALA A 20 9.59 6.81 16.61
C ALA A 20 10.13 6.59 18.02
N ALA A 21 10.82 7.57 18.60
CA ALA A 21 11.29 7.55 19.98
C ALA A 21 10.12 7.43 20.98
N LEU A 22 9.09 8.29 20.85
CA LEU A 22 7.90 8.22 21.69
C LEU A 22 7.15 6.89 21.56
N LEU A 23 7.02 6.35 20.34
CA LEU A 23 6.39 5.04 20.14
C LEU A 23 7.22 3.91 20.75
N ALA A 24 8.55 4.03 20.73
CA ALA A 24 9.43 3.07 21.38
C ALA A 24 9.29 3.14 22.91
N GLU A 25 9.19 4.33 23.49
CA GLU A 25 8.92 4.54 24.92
C GLU A 25 7.53 4.03 25.34
N GLN A 26 6.53 4.17 24.47
CA GLN A 26 5.19 3.65 24.72
C GLN A 26 5.13 2.11 24.83
N GLY A 27 6.18 1.39 24.42
CA GLY A 27 6.37 -0.02 24.79
C GLY A 27 5.31 -0.98 24.24
N LEU A 28 4.61 -0.61 23.15
CA LEU A 28 3.57 -1.46 22.53
C LEU A 28 4.15 -2.68 21.80
N GLY A 29 5.47 -2.80 21.73
CA GLY A 29 6.18 -3.92 21.12
C GLY A 29 7.47 -4.25 21.85
N PRO A 30 8.28 -5.17 21.30
CA PRO A 30 9.56 -5.55 21.89
C PRO A 30 10.44 -4.33 22.16
N PRO A 31 11.23 -4.33 23.26
CA PRO A 31 12.09 -3.21 23.59
C PRO A 31 13.05 -2.92 22.43
N LEU A 32 13.24 -1.63 22.16
CA LEU A 32 14.17 -1.17 21.14
C LEU A 32 15.58 -1.66 21.48
N SER A 33 16.37 -2.02 20.47
CA SER A 33 17.77 -2.39 20.69
C SER A 33 18.60 -1.16 21.11
N ASP A 34 19.70 -1.35 21.85
CA ASP A 34 20.58 -0.25 22.28
C ASP A 34 21.07 0.59 21.09
N TRP A 35 21.50 -0.08 20.01
CA TRP A 35 21.94 0.60 18.79
C TRP A 35 20.79 1.35 18.08
N GLU A 36 19.55 0.88 18.20
CA GLU A 36 18.39 1.52 17.58
C GLU A 36 18.03 2.82 18.33
N ARG A 37 18.30 2.90 19.64
CA ARG A 37 18.20 4.15 20.42
C ARG A 37 19.28 5.14 20.00
N GLU A 38 20.53 4.68 19.97
CA GLU A 38 21.68 5.49 19.55
C GLU A 38 21.51 6.01 18.11
N PHE A 39 20.97 5.18 17.21
CA PHE A 39 20.64 5.58 15.84
C PHE A 39 19.68 6.77 15.78
N LEU A 40 18.62 6.78 16.62
CA LEU A 40 17.64 7.87 16.60
C LEU A 40 18.28 9.19 17.07
N GLU A 41 19.10 9.13 18.12
CA GLU A 41 19.79 10.28 18.69
C GLU A 41 20.87 10.84 17.74
N GLU A 42 21.73 9.98 17.19
CA GLU A 42 22.80 10.39 16.27
C GLU A 42 22.22 11.01 14.99
N VAL A 43 21.17 10.40 14.44
CA VAL A 43 20.51 10.91 13.23
C VAL A 43 19.81 12.23 13.50
N GLU A 44 19.16 12.40 14.66
CA GLU A 44 18.59 13.67 15.07
C GLU A 44 19.67 14.76 15.17
N GLY A 45 20.76 14.51 15.90
CA GLY A 45 21.86 15.47 16.06
C GLY A 45 22.53 15.85 14.72
N ARG A 46 22.68 14.89 13.79
CA ARG A 46 23.26 15.16 12.47
C ARG A 46 22.34 16.01 11.59
N ILE A 47 21.03 15.78 11.63
CA ILE A 47 20.05 16.60 10.91
C ILE A 47 19.99 18.00 11.49
N GLU A 48 20.08 18.15 12.80
CA GLU A 48 20.09 19.45 13.46
C GLU A 48 21.33 20.26 13.04
N LYS A 49 22.52 19.66 13.11
CA LYS A 49 23.81 20.29 12.81
C LYS A 49 24.04 20.56 11.32
N PHE A 50 23.71 19.61 10.44
CA PHE A 50 24.10 19.66 9.03
C PHE A 50 22.93 19.76 8.05
N GLY A 51 21.68 19.65 8.54
CA GLY A 51 20.47 19.59 7.70
C GLY A 51 20.22 18.22 7.07
N SER A 52 21.25 17.39 6.91
CA SER A 52 21.21 16.04 6.34
C SER A 52 21.92 15.03 7.24
N ALA A 53 21.32 13.85 7.43
CA ALA A 53 21.90 12.72 8.14
C ALA A 53 22.92 11.90 7.33
N PHE A 54 23.17 12.27 6.06
CA PHE A 54 24.08 11.56 5.17
C PHE A 54 24.85 12.51 4.25
N ALA A 55 26.08 12.13 3.91
CA ALA A 55 26.98 12.90 3.05
C ALA A 55 26.91 12.47 1.57
N ASP A 56 26.67 11.19 1.28
CA ASP A 56 26.78 10.67 -0.09
C ASP A 56 25.50 10.87 -0.92
N PRO A 57 25.55 11.58 -2.07
CA PRO A 57 24.40 11.71 -2.96
C PRO A 57 23.89 10.37 -3.53
N MET A 58 24.72 9.33 -3.57
CA MET A 58 24.30 8.01 -4.07
C MET A 58 23.39 7.26 -3.10
N LYS A 59 23.33 7.69 -1.82
CA LYS A 59 22.54 7.03 -0.78
C LYS A 59 21.12 7.61 -0.63
N GLY A 60 20.80 8.68 -1.36
CA GLY A 60 19.49 9.33 -1.32
C GLY A 60 19.43 10.60 -2.15
N ALA A 61 18.24 11.15 -2.35
CA ALA A 61 18.06 12.38 -3.12
C ALA A 61 18.78 13.56 -2.45
N GLN A 62 19.39 14.45 -3.25
CA GLN A 62 20.17 15.59 -2.74
C GLN A 62 19.40 16.53 -1.81
N GLY A 63 18.06 16.60 -1.97
CA GLY A 63 17.18 17.40 -1.13
C GLY A 63 16.44 16.62 -0.04
N GLU A 64 16.80 15.38 0.26
CA GLU A 64 16.25 14.64 1.39
C GLU A 64 17.19 14.68 2.61
N PRO A 65 16.65 14.81 3.83
CA PRO A 65 17.44 14.81 5.06
C PRO A 65 17.89 13.40 5.50
N LEU A 66 17.25 12.34 4.98
CA LEU A 66 17.48 10.95 5.38
C LEU A 66 17.79 10.10 4.14
N SER A 67 18.78 9.22 4.25
CA SER A 67 19.09 8.24 3.22
C SER A 67 17.98 7.18 3.08
N SER A 68 17.92 6.49 1.93
CA SER A 68 16.91 5.45 1.72
C SER A 68 17.01 4.32 2.74
N LEU A 69 18.22 3.96 3.18
CA LEU A 69 18.44 2.95 4.23
C LEU A 69 18.02 3.46 5.61
N GLN A 70 18.31 4.72 5.95
CA GLN A 70 17.84 5.32 7.21
C GLN A 70 16.32 5.35 7.27
N GLN A 71 15.65 5.67 6.15
CA GLN A 71 14.20 5.63 6.06
C GLN A 71 13.65 4.20 6.20
N ALA A 72 14.31 3.20 5.61
CA ALA A 72 13.93 1.79 5.79
C ALA A 72 14.08 1.37 7.25
N LYS A 73 15.15 1.80 7.92
CA LYS A 73 15.39 1.49 9.34
C LYS A 73 14.38 2.17 10.27
N LEU A 74 14.06 3.44 10.03
CA LEU A 74 12.98 4.14 10.74
C LEU A 74 11.64 3.40 10.63
N ARG A 75 11.29 2.89 9.45
CA ARG A 75 10.07 2.09 9.26
C ARG A 75 10.12 0.75 9.99
N GLU A 76 11.29 0.16 10.12
CA GLU A 76 11.47 -1.07 10.90
C GLU A 76 11.27 -0.80 12.40
N ILE A 77 11.89 0.27 12.91
CA ILE A 77 11.72 0.75 14.29
C ILE A 77 10.24 1.04 14.57
N ASP A 78 9.56 1.78 13.70
CA ASP A 78 8.13 2.08 13.84
C ASP A 78 7.27 0.80 13.90
N LYS A 79 7.60 -0.22 13.10
CA LYS A 79 6.87 -1.51 13.11
C LYS A 79 7.12 -2.28 14.40
N LYS A 80 8.39 -2.31 14.85
CA LYS A 80 8.81 -2.93 16.12
C LYS A 80 8.11 -2.27 17.29
N ALA A 81 8.20 -0.94 17.39
CA ALA A 81 7.58 -0.14 18.43
C ALA A 81 6.07 -0.33 18.48
N ARG A 82 5.42 -0.51 17.32
CA ARG A 82 3.98 -0.75 17.23
C ARG A 82 3.55 -2.21 17.42
N GLY A 83 4.47 -3.09 17.83
CA GLY A 83 4.21 -4.52 18.05
C GLY A 83 3.81 -5.29 16.78
N LYS A 84 3.95 -4.68 15.59
CA LYS A 84 3.69 -5.37 14.32
C LYS A 84 4.96 -6.14 13.99
N ALA A 85 4.97 -7.43 14.32
CA ALA A 85 6.04 -8.34 13.92
C ALA A 85 6.36 -8.11 12.45
N SER A 86 7.63 -7.77 12.17
CA SER A 86 8.13 -7.62 10.80
C SER A 86 8.04 -8.99 10.16
N ARG A 87 6.88 -9.30 9.59
CA ARG A 87 6.65 -10.51 8.80
C ARG A 87 7.46 -10.32 7.52
N GLY A 88 8.77 -10.57 7.61
CA GLY A 88 9.72 -10.39 6.53
C GLY A 88 9.25 -11.14 5.30
N PHE A 89 9.30 -10.51 4.12
CA PHE A 89 9.08 -11.06 2.77
C PHE A 89 8.13 -12.26 2.59
N GLN A 90 7.15 -12.46 3.47
CA GLN A 90 6.18 -13.52 3.33
C GLN A 90 5.28 -13.08 2.19
N ASN A 91 5.50 -13.72 1.05
CA ASN A 91 4.74 -13.59 -0.18
C ASN A 91 3.26 -13.46 0.16
N ARG A 92 2.75 -12.22 0.11
CA ARG A 92 1.31 -12.01 0.03
C ARG A 92 0.91 -12.65 -1.29
N LYS A 93 0.41 -13.88 -1.23
CA LYS A 93 -0.18 -14.60 -2.35
C LYS A 93 -1.07 -13.59 -3.10
N PRO A 94 -0.85 -13.34 -4.40
CA PRO A 94 -1.68 -12.39 -5.13
C PRO A 94 -3.11 -12.89 -5.05
N MET A 95 -3.93 -12.17 -4.29
CA MET A 95 -5.33 -12.47 -4.06
C MET A 95 -6.03 -12.23 -5.40
N GLY A 96 -6.16 -13.28 -6.22
CA GLY A 96 -6.80 -13.16 -7.54
C GLY A 96 -6.51 -14.23 -8.59
N MET A 97 -5.46 -15.06 -8.48
CA MET A 97 -5.20 -16.08 -9.50
C MET A 97 -6.04 -17.34 -9.25
N LYS A 98 -7.32 -17.30 -9.64
CA LYS A 98 -8.14 -18.51 -9.73
C LYS A 98 -7.54 -19.39 -10.83
N ARG A 99 -6.84 -20.46 -10.42
CA ARG A 99 -6.39 -21.52 -11.33
C ARG A 99 -7.61 -22.04 -12.08
N LYS A 100 -7.62 -21.90 -13.41
CA LYS A 100 -8.60 -22.58 -14.27
C LYS A 100 -8.46 -24.09 -13.98
N PRO A 101 -9.53 -24.85 -13.71
CA PRO A 101 -9.41 -26.30 -13.67
C PRO A 101 -8.98 -26.79 -15.06
N LEU A 102 -7.97 -27.65 -15.12
CA LEU A 102 -7.57 -28.33 -16.36
C LEU A 102 -8.78 -29.15 -16.87
N PRO A 103 -9.03 -29.20 -18.19
CA PRO A 103 -10.06 -30.07 -18.76
C PRO A 103 -9.76 -31.53 -18.38
N ARG A 104 -10.72 -32.20 -17.77
CA ARG A 104 -10.62 -33.62 -17.46
C ARG A 104 -10.84 -34.40 -18.75
N ASP A 105 -9.85 -35.22 -19.11
CA ASP A 105 -9.89 -36.07 -20.30
C ASP A 105 -11.17 -36.92 -20.32
N ARG A 106 -11.67 -37.04 -21.55
CA ARG A 106 -13.01 -37.46 -21.94
C ARG A 106 -12.96 -38.94 -22.28
N ASP A 107 -13.09 -39.81 -21.29
CA ASP A 107 -13.28 -41.25 -21.50
C ASP A 107 -14.20 -41.81 -20.40
N GLN A 108 -15.51 -41.84 -20.67
CA GLN A 108 -16.39 -42.93 -20.24
C GLN A 108 -17.72 -42.82 -21.01
N GLU A 109 -17.86 -43.70 -21.99
CA GLU A 109 -19.12 -44.02 -22.66
C GLU A 109 -20.12 -44.58 -21.63
N ASP A 110 -21.36 -44.08 -21.64
CA ASP A 110 -22.60 -44.88 -21.58
C ASP A 110 -23.81 -43.93 -21.58
N ALA A 111 -24.62 -44.02 -22.64
CA ALA A 111 -25.92 -43.37 -22.76
C ALA A 111 -26.97 -44.13 -21.92
N PRO A 112 -28.05 -43.46 -21.45
CA PRO A 112 -29.26 -43.45 -22.28
C PRO A 112 -30.08 -42.14 -22.27
N GLU A 113 -30.91 -42.07 -23.31
CA GLU A 113 -31.82 -41.06 -23.83
C GLU A 113 -33.12 -40.85 -23.02
N SER A 114 -33.61 -39.59 -22.88
CA SER A 114 -35.04 -39.16 -23.01
C SER A 114 -35.34 -37.77 -22.38
N PRO A 115 -36.41 -37.04 -22.82
CA PRO A 115 -36.30 -35.64 -23.24
C PRO A 115 -37.16 -34.59 -22.46
N GLU A 116 -36.88 -33.32 -22.79
CA GLU A 116 -37.79 -32.14 -22.82
C GLU A 116 -38.22 -31.36 -21.55
N ALA A 117 -38.42 -30.04 -21.80
CA ALA A 117 -39.08 -28.97 -21.01
C ALA A 117 -38.18 -28.12 -20.06
N GLU A 118 -37.61 -27.02 -20.55
CA GLU A 118 -38.18 -25.65 -20.52
C GLU A 118 -38.40 -25.03 -19.12
N THR A 119 -37.44 -24.21 -18.68
CA THR A 119 -37.65 -22.81 -18.24
C THR A 119 -36.35 -22.29 -17.62
N ALA A 120 -35.57 -21.55 -18.40
CA ALA A 120 -34.49 -20.73 -17.88
C ALA A 120 -34.94 -19.26 -17.94
N PRO A 121 -34.98 -18.51 -16.83
CA PRO A 121 -35.34 -17.10 -16.87
C PRO A 121 -34.27 -16.33 -17.65
N LEU A 122 -34.74 -15.49 -18.58
CA LEU A 122 -33.96 -14.60 -19.44
C LEU A 122 -32.85 -13.89 -18.67
N SER A 123 -31.61 -14.29 -18.91
CA SER A 123 -30.43 -13.58 -18.42
C SER A 123 -30.36 -12.19 -19.08
N PRO A 124 -30.14 -11.11 -18.32
CA PRO A 124 -30.02 -9.77 -18.90
C PRO A 124 -28.83 -9.73 -19.87
N PRO A 125 -28.91 -8.94 -20.97
CA PRO A 125 -27.86 -8.91 -21.99
C PRO A 125 -26.52 -8.54 -21.36
N ALA A 126 -25.53 -9.41 -21.53
CA ALA A 126 -24.18 -9.20 -21.06
C ALA A 126 -23.63 -7.91 -21.67
N ARG A 127 -23.32 -6.90 -20.82
CA ARG A 127 -22.69 -5.67 -21.27
C ARG A 127 -21.36 -6.02 -21.95
N SER A 128 -21.27 -5.76 -23.24
CA SER A 128 -20.06 -5.99 -24.02
C SER A 128 -18.92 -5.16 -23.44
N LYS A 129 -17.76 -5.80 -23.24
CA LYS A 129 -16.56 -5.10 -22.78
C LYS A 129 -16.12 -4.11 -23.87
N PRO A 130 -15.61 -2.92 -23.51
CA PRO A 130 -15.13 -1.96 -24.49
C PRO A 130 -13.96 -2.56 -25.28
N ALA A 131 -13.97 -2.38 -26.60
CA ALA A 131 -12.87 -2.79 -27.46
C ALA A 131 -11.62 -1.95 -27.15
N LEU A 132 -10.47 -2.60 -27.01
CA LEU A 132 -9.19 -1.91 -26.90
C LEU A 132 -8.81 -1.37 -28.28
N VAL A 133 -8.71 -0.05 -28.40
CA VAL A 133 -8.21 0.62 -29.61
C VAL A 133 -6.76 1.07 -29.41
N PRO A 134 -5.90 0.93 -30.44
CA PRO A 134 -4.53 1.43 -30.39
C PRO A 134 -4.50 2.96 -30.28
N ALA A 135 -3.54 3.48 -29.53
CA ALA A 135 -3.44 4.91 -29.21
C ALA A 135 -3.28 5.80 -30.46
N SER A 136 -2.74 5.26 -31.56
CA SER A 136 -2.59 5.95 -32.84
C SER A 136 -3.92 6.22 -33.56
N SER A 137 -4.98 5.50 -33.21
CA SER A 137 -6.33 5.70 -33.78
C SER A 137 -7.15 6.74 -33.01
N LEU A 138 -6.62 7.28 -31.90
CA LEU A 138 -7.28 8.32 -31.13
C LEU A 138 -6.90 9.69 -31.71
N ALA A 139 -7.91 10.45 -32.16
CA ALA A 139 -7.71 11.83 -32.57
C ALA A 139 -7.14 12.66 -31.39
N PRO A 140 -6.19 13.59 -31.63
CA PRO A 140 -5.69 14.48 -30.58
C PRO A 140 -6.84 15.20 -29.88
N LEU A 141 -6.86 15.13 -28.55
CA LEU A 141 -7.86 15.83 -27.74
C LEU A 141 -7.67 17.34 -27.90
N GLU A 142 -8.63 18.00 -28.55
CA GLU A 142 -8.72 19.45 -28.62
C GLU A 142 -8.63 20.06 -27.20
N PRO A 143 -7.78 21.08 -26.99
CA PRO A 143 -7.57 21.69 -25.68
C PRO A 143 -8.82 22.47 -25.24
N GLY A 144 -9.75 21.77 -24.58
CA GLY A 144 -10.97 22.39 -24.05
C GLY A 144 -12.09 21.41 -23.71
N LYS A 145 -12.05 20.17 -24.24
CA LYS A 145 -13.14 19.19 -24.06
C LYS A 145 -12.84 18.12 -23.02
N VAL A 146 -12.19 18.49 -21.92
CA VAL A 146 -11.93 17.57 -20.79
C VAL A 146 -13.10 17.65 -19.81
N THR A 147 -14.11 16.79 -19.98
CA THR A 147 -15.18 16.66 -19.00
C THR A 147 -14.62 16.02 -17.73
N ARG A 148 -14.44 16.81 -16.66
CA ARG A 148 -14.05 16.26 -15.35
C ARG A 148 -15.17 15.34 -14.85
N LEU A 149 -14.84 14.08 -14.57
CA LEU A 149 -15.74 13.18 -13.84
C LEU A 149 -16.12 13.87 -12.51
N ARG A 150 -17.43 14.05 -12.27
CA ARG A 150 -17.92 14.57 -10.99
C ARG A 150 -17.56 13.56 -9.91
N GLN A 151 -16.53 13.87 -9.13
CA GLN A 151 -16.21 13.12 -7.92
C GLN A 151 -17.26 13.48 -6.86
N THR A 152 -18.28 12.62 -6.72
CA THR A 152 -19.21 12.72 -5.59
C THR A 152 -18.44 12.35 -4.32
N ARG A 153 -18.45 13.24 -3.33
CA ARG A 153 -17.80 12.95 -2.04
C ARG A 153 -18.59 11.83 -1.35
N PRO A 154 -17.93 10.76 -0.87
CA PRO A 154 -18.62 9.72 -0.13
C PRO A 154 -19.19 10.31 1.16
N ARG A 155 -20.46 10.01 1.45
CA ARG A 155 -21.10 10.32 2.74
C ARG A 155 -21.05 9.08 3.62
N LEU A 156 -20.51 9.24 4.82
CA LEU A 156 -20.48 8.18 5.83
C LEU A 156 -21.83 8.21 6.56
N THR A 157 -22.64 7.16 6.41
CA THR A 157 -23.86 6.97 7.20
C THR A 157 -23.55 6.01 8.34
N VAL A 158 -23.83 6.44 9.57
CA VAL A 158 -23.74 5.60 10.77
C VAL A 158 -24.91 4.63 10.74
N ILE A 159 -24.63 3.33 10.67
CA ILE A 159 -25.65 2.29 10.77
C ILE A 159 -25.90 2.07 12.26
N GLU A 160 -27.08 2.45 12.73
CA GLU A 160 -27.50 2.21 14.11
C GLU A 160 -27.68 0.69 14.32
N GLY A 161 -26.94 0.13 15.29
CA GLY A 161 -26.99 -1.31 15.63
C GLY A 161 -25.70 -2.13 15.40
N GLY A 162 -24.59 -1.51 14.97
CA GLY A 162 -23.32 -2.19 14.74
C GLY A 162 -22.61 -2.67 16.01
N SER A 163 -22.73 -3.97 16.31
CA SER A 163 -21.90 -4.80 17.20
C SER A 163 -22.13 -4.69 18.72
N LYS A 164 -23.15 -5.40 19.23
CA LYS A 164 -23.06 -6.02 20.56
C LYS A 164 -22.16 -7.26 20.42
N LYS A 165 -20.94 -7.16 20.94
CA LYS A 165 -19.98 -8.26 21.04
C LYS A 165 -20.50 -9.21 22.13
N THR A 166 -21.17 -10.29 21.75
CA THR A 166 -21.49 -11.39 22.66
C THR A 166 -20.21 -12.18 22.90
N GLU A 167 -19.75 -12.13 24.15
CA GLU A 167 -18.71 -12.97 24.72
C GLU A 167 -19.29 -14.37 24.97
N ASN A 168 -18.60 -15.40 24.49
CA ASN A 168 -18.74 -16.81 24.88
C ASN A 168 -17.40 -17.48 24.62
#